data_AF-A0AAJ0J138-F1
#
_entry.id   AF-A0AAJ0J138-F1
#
_cell.length_a   1.000
_cell.length_b   1.000
_cell.length_c   1.000
_cell.angle_alpha   90.00
_cell.angle_beta   90.00
_cell.angle_gamma   90.00
#
_symmetry.space_group_name_H-M   'P 1'
#
loop_
_entity.id
_entity.type
_entity.pdbx_description
1 polymer ?
#
loop_
_entity_poly.entity_id
_entity_poly.type
_entity_poly.pdbx_seq_one_letter_code
_entity_poly.pdbx_strand_id
1 'polypeptide(L)'
;MLIRMSEETRVRWHNLLIELTLLVGVGYNLVLALINANVFTVRPVITYAVEFMVYAACFLLGLGSLSRKRIALIVSGLGLIVLLMFVRFLVNWQIDPKFFRDALVVFAFVVLGSAYTGSVPKLFIRMTIIVSLVAAFELAMPSAYGDLVNPKSFFVNARGMSAEGFWNEDSNLFVSATRPGERNFLPGSNLPRASSMFIEPVTMGNYICFFTAIVLVFWRWMRPAALVLSVGLIGFMIVASDGRLAAGTCVLMVLLTPLLKRLDQRLAFLVFLLVIMSAWLLVWVTGITAYQDTTMGRVFFTVYSMNNLSFESWLGLDFAQAYRYFDSGISYFIASQSIVGVLAFLLSYSFLLLMPSKEGQLFKNLAIFAFALSLLVSNGYFSIKTSALWWFVCGCLWHMRPTWSASAASTPSIKDDPTADGAQLPLPAGAGR
;
A
#
# COMPACT_ATOMS: atom_id res chain seq x y z
N MET A 1 18.94 -0.19 -37.63
CA MET A 1 18.25 1.05 -37.24
C MET A 1 17.83 1.03 -35.75
N LEU A 2 18.69 0.51 -34.86
CA LEU A 2 18.54 0.55 -33.40
C LEU A 2 19.65 1.47 -32.88
N ILE A 3 19.44 2.76 -33.12
CA ILE A 3 20.39 3.84 -32.87
C ILE A 3 20.40 4.13 -31.37
N ARG A 4 21.61 4.17 -30.79
CA ARG A 4 21.95 4.53 -29.41
C ARG A 4 20.94 5.50 -28.79
N MET A 5 20.01 4.98 -27.98
CA MET A 5 19.29 5.81 -27.03
C MET A 5 20.33 6.38 -26.06
N SER A 6 20.33 7.70 -25.84
CA SER A 6 21.14 8.28 -24.77
C SER A 6 20.75 7.65 -23.43
N GLU A 7 21.70 7.50 -22.51
CA GLU A 7 21.43 6.89 -21.20
C GLU A 7 20.28 7.58 -20.46
N GLU A 8 20.16 8.91 -20.59
CA GLU A 8 19.05 9.69 -20.05
C GLU A 8 17.69 9.27 -20.64
N THR A 9 17.65 9.02 -21.96
CA THR A 9 16.44 8.57 -22.64
C THR A 9 16.06 7.17 -22.16
N ARG A 10 17.02 6.28 -21.98
CA ARG A 10 16.79 4.92 -21.43
C ARG A 10 16.24 4.97 -20.01
N VAL A 11 16.80 5.81 -19.13
CA VAL A 11 16.31 5.99 -17.75
C VAL A 11 14.89 6.56 -17.73
N ARG A 12 14.59 7.54 -18.61
CA ARG A 12 13.25 8.11 -18.72
C ARG A 12 12.21 7.08 -19.16
N TRP A 13 12.52 6.28 -20.18
CA TRP A 13 11.63 5.19 -20.63
C TRP A 13 11.44 4.12 -19.57
N HIS A 14 12.52 3.74 -18.88
CA HIS A 14 12.45 2.78 -17.79
C HIS A 14 11.54 3.26 -16.66
N ASN A 15 11.70 4.51 -16.20
CA ASN A 15 10.80 5.10 -15.20
C ASN A 15 9.35 5.17 -15.69
N LEU A 16 9.12 5.52 -16.97
CA LEU A 16 7.77 5.57 -17.54
C LEU A 16 7.12 4.18 -17.57
N LEU A 17 7.87 3.13 -17.91
CA LEU A 17 7.37 1.76 -17.86
C LEU A 17 7.04 1.32 -16.42
N ILE A 18 7.83 1.74 -15.44
CA ILE A 18 7.53 1.50 -14.02
C ILE A 18 6.25 2.22 -13.60
N GLU A 19 6.11 3.51 -13.93
CA GLU A 19 4.90 4.30 -13.64
C GLU A 19 3.65 3.67 -14.27
N LEU A 20 3.76 3.22 -15.52
CA LEU A 20 2.67 2.54 -16.23
C LEU A 20 2.32 1.20 -15.58
N THR A 21 3.32 0.39 -15.21
CA THR A 21 3.11 -0.90 -14.54
C THR A 21 2.39 -0.70 -13.21
N LEU A 22 2.77 0.32 -12.43
CA LEU A 22 2.09 0.68 -11.19
C LEU A 22 0.65 1.12 -11.45
N LEU A 23 0.41 1.99 -12.44
CA LEU A 23 -0.93 2.47 -12.80
C LEU A 23 -1.84 1.31 -13.22
N VAL A 24 -1.31 0.38 -14.03
CA VAL A 24 -2.04 -0.84 -14.43
C VAL A 24 -2.30 -1.72 -13.22
N GLY A 25 -1.32 -1.97 -12.35
CA GLY A 25 -1.51 -2.78 -11.14
C GLY A 25 -2.60 -2.24 -10.20
N VAL A 26 -2.72 -0.92 -10.12
CA VAL A 26 -3.71 -0.24 -9.26
C VAL A 26 -5.07 -0.11 -9.96
N GLY A 27 -5.08 0.13 -11.28
CA GLY A 27 -6.27 0.48 -12.06
C GLY A 27 -6.84 -0.61 -12.98
N TYR A 28 -6.22 -1.79 -13.11
CA TYR A 28 -6.69 -2.80 -14.08
C TYR A 28 -8.12 -3.25 -13.82
N ASN A 29 -8.60 -3.21 -12.57
CA ASN A 29 -9.98 -3.58 -12.27
C ASN A 29 -10.96 -2.64 -12.97
N LEU A 30 -10.66 -1.34 -13.08
CA LEU A 30 -11.49 -0.39 -13.82
C LEU A 30 -11.60 -0.79 -15.29
N VAL A 31 -10.46 -1.09 -15.91
CA VAL A 31 -10.39 -1.49 -17.32
C VAL A 31 -11.13 -2.81 -17.53
N LEU A 32 -10.94 -3.80 -16.66
CA LEU A 32 -11.65 -5.07 -16.75
C LEU A 32 -13.16 -4.92 -16.50
N ALA A 33 -13.59 -4.02 -15.62
CA ALA A 33 -15.01 -3.76 -15.41
C ALA A 33 -15.65 -3.10 -16.64
N LEU A 34 -14.96 -2.12 -17.26
CA LEU A 34 -15.38 -1.52 -18.53
C LEU A 34 -15.52 -2.58 -19.64
N ILE A 35 -14.54 -3.48 -19.76
CA ILE A 35 -14.59 -4.60 -20.72
C ILE A 35 -15.74 -5.55 -20.40
N ASN A 36 -15.95 -5.86 -19.11
CA ASN A 36 -17.03 -6.72 -18.65
C ASN A 36 -18.42 -6.17 -19.00
N ALA A 37 -18.60 -4.86 -18.88
CA ALA A 37 -19.86 -4.20 -19.13
C ALA A 37 -20.17 -4.04 -20.64
N ASN A 38 -19.15 -3.78 -21.46
CA ASN A 38 -19.36 -3.34 -22.84
C ASN A 38 -18.92 -4.33 -23.93
N VAL A 39 -18.06 -5.31 -23.61
CA VAL A 39 -17.42 -6.16 -24.62
C VAL A 39 -17.72 -7.65 -24.40
N PHE A 40 -17.30 -8.21 -23.27
CA PHE A 40 -17.53 -9.62 -22.95
C PHE A 40 -17.42 -9.87 -21.45
N THR A 41 -18.12 -10.89 -20.95
CA THR A 41 -18.08 -11.26 -19.53
C THR A 41 -16.68 -11.69 -19.08
N VAL A 42 -16.10 -10.95 -18.15
CA VAL A 42 -14.78 -11.23 -17.60
C VAL A 42 -14.90 -12.34 -16.56
N ARG A 43 -14.16 -13.43 -16.78
CA ARG A 43 -14.07 -14.57 -15.85
C ARG A 43 -12.91 -14.39 -14.86
N PRO A 44 -12.93 -15.06 -13.68
CA PRO A 44 -11.85 -14.97 -12.70
C PRO A 44 -10.46 -15.27 -13.25
N VAL A 45 -10.36 -16.21 -14.21
CA VAL A 45 -9.11 -16.60 -14.88
C VAL A 45 -8.44 -15.41 -15.57
N ILE A 46 -9.22 -14.53 -16.22
CA ILE A 46 -8.69 -13.35 -16.92
C ILE A 46 -8.12 -12.36 -15.91
N THR A 47 -8.84 -12.14 -14.80
CA THR A 47 -8.39 -11.29 -13.69
C THR A 47 -7.06 -11.78 -13.13
N TYR A 48 -6.93 -13.08 -12.88
CA TYR A 48 -5.68 -13.66 -12.39
C TYR A 48 -4.56 -13.56 -13.41
N ALA A 49 -4.83 -13.83 -14.70
CA ALA A 49 -3.83 -13.72 -15.76
C ALA A 49 -3.24 -12.30 -15.86
N VAL A 50 -4.08 -11.28 -15.86
CA VAL A 50 -3.64 -9.86 -15.87
C VAL A 50 -2.82 -9.55 -14.61
N GLU A 51 -3.26 -10.01 -13.45
CA GLU A 51 -2.56 -9.80 -12.19
C GLU A 51 -1.16 -10.46 -12.18
N PHE A 52 -1.04 -11.69 -12.68
CA PHE A 52 0.23 -12.38 -12.87
C PHE A 52 1.14 -11.67 -13.88
N MET A 53 0.60 -11.13 -14.98
CA MET A 53 1.37 -10.34 -15.94
C MET A 53 1.95 -9.08 -15.29
N VAL A 54 1.19 -8.41 -14.41
CA VAL A 54 1.69 -7.26 -13.64
C VAL A 54 2.83 -7.70 -12.71
N TYR A 55 2.71 -8.81 -11.99
CA TYR A 55 3.80 -9.31 -11.14
C TYR A 55 5.05 -9.65 -11.95
N ALA A 56 4.89 -10.33 -13.09
CA ALA A 56 6.01 -10.62 -14.00
C ALA A 56 6.70 -9.33 -14.46
N ALA A 57 5.93 -8.31 -14.88
CA ALA A 57 6.47 -7.01 -15.25
C ALA A 57 7.25 -6.35 -14.09
N CYS A 58 6.74 -6.43 -12.86
CA CYS A 58 7.41 -5.92 -11.68
C CYS A 58 8.80 -6.55 -11.47
N PHE A 59 8.90 -7.88 -11.54
CA PHE A 59 10.18 -8.58 -11.38
C PHE A 59 11.13 -8.31 -12.55
N LEU A 60 10.64 -8.34 -13.80
CA LEU A 60 11.46 -8.10 -14.99
C LEU A 60 12.06 -6.69 -15.00
N LEU A 61 11.27 -5.68 -14.61
CA LEU A 61 11.75 -4.29 -14.55
C LEU A 61 12.63 -4.03 -13.33
N GLY A 62 12.37 -4.69 -12.18
CA GLY A 62 13.02 -4.36 -10.93
C GLY A 62 14.24 -5.21 -10.53
N LEU A 63 14.34 -6.48 -10.97
CA LEU A 63 15.41 -7.39 -10.50
C LEU A 63 16.82 -6.90 -10.82
N GLY A 64 16.99 -6.21 -11.95
CA GLY A 64 18.28 -5.68 -12.38
C GLY A 64 18.85 -4.55 -11.51
N SER A 65 18.03 -3.89 -10.68
CA SER A 65 18.49 -2.77 -9.83
C SER A 65 18.95 -3.21 -8.44
N LEU A 66 18.71 -4.47 -8.06
CA LEU A 66 18.93 -4.97 -6.71
C LEU A 66 20.35 -5.51 -6.53
N SER A 67 20.92 -5.29 -5.34
CA SER A 67 22.19 -5.93 -4.97
C SER A 67 21.99 -7.40 -4.61
N ARG A 68 23.05 -8.21 -4.73
CA ARG A 68 23.00 -9.66 -4.42
C ARG A 68 22.42 -9.98 -3.04
N LYS A 69 22.73 -9.15 -2.03
CA LYS A 69 22.17 -9.30 -0.67
C LYS A 69 20.66 -9.08 -0.63
N ARG A 70 20.16 -8.08 -1.36
CA ARG A 70 18.71 -7.78 -1.42
C ARG A 70 17.95 -8.82 -2.23
N ILE A 71 18.53 -9.30 -3.32
CA ILE A 71 17.99 -10.42 -4.09
C ILE A 71 17.87 -11.66 -3.19
N ALA A 72 18.92 -11.99 -2.43
CA ALA A 72 18.88 -13.11 -1.49
C ALA A 72 17.74 -12.97 -0.47
N LEU A 73 17.53 -11.78 0.08
CA LEU A 73 16.41 -11.50 1.00
C LEU A 73 15.03 -11.74 0.34
N ILE A 74 14.83 -11.23 -0.88
CA ILE A 74 13.58 -11.41 -1.63
C ILE A 74 13.34 -12.89 -1.94
N VAL A 75 14.36 -13.59 -2.45
CA VAL A 75 14.29 -15.01 -2.79
C VAL A 75 14.06 -15.86 -1.55
N SER A 76 14.70 -15.55 -0.40
CA SER A 76 14.45 -16.26 0.85
C SER A 76 13.03 -16.06 1.36
N GLY A 77 12.48 -14.85 1.24
CA GLY A 77 11.10 -14.56 1.64
C GLY A 77 10.08 -15.27 0.75
N LEU A 78 10.29 -15.26 -0.58
CA LEU A 78 9.48 -16.03 -1.52
C LEU A 78 9.60 -17.54 -1.26
N GLY A 79 10.81 -18.03 -0.98
CA GLY A 79 11.04 -19.44 -0.62
C GLY A 79 10.28 -19.85 0.64
N LEU A 80 10.23 -18.97 1.65
CA LEU A 80 9.43 -19.21 2.86
C LEU A 80 7.93 -19.31 2.54
N ILE A 81 7.39 -18.44 1.69
CA ILE A 81 5.97 -18.49 1.29
C ILE A 81 5.67 -19.78 0.53
N VAL A 82 6.52 -20.14 -0.44
CA VAL A 82 6.38 -21.39 -1.19
C VAL A 82 6.44 -22.60 -0.25
N LEU A 83 7.35 -22.59 0.72
CA LEU A 83 7.44 -23.64 1.73
C LEU A 83 6.17 -23.74 2.58
N LEU A 84 5.65 -22.62 3.07
CA LEU A 84 4.39 -22.59 3.85
C LEU A 84 3.21 -23.10 3.02
N MET A 85 3.12 -22.72 1.75
CA MET A 85 2.08 -23.22 0.84
C MET A 85 2.25 -24.71 0.56
N PHE A 86 3.48 -25.18 0.39
CA PHE A 86 3.76 -26.59 0.19
C PHE A 86 3.37 -27.44 1.40
N VAL A 87 3.71 -27.00 2.61
CA VAL A 87 3.28 -27.67 3.85
C VAL A 87 1.76 -27.74 3.94
N ARG A 88 1.06 -26.64 3.62
CA ARG A 88 -0.42 -26.63 3.59
C ARG A 88 -1.00 -27.57 2.56
N PHE A 89 -0.40 -27.62 1.38
CA PHE A 89 -0.80 -28.55 0.33
C PHE A 89 -0.67 -30.00 0.79
N LEU A 90 0.42 -30.37 1.48
CA LEU A 90 0.61 -31.72 2.01
C LEU A 90 -0.44 -32.12 3.05
N VAL A 91 -0.94 -31.16 3.84
CA VAL A 91 -1.93 -31.43 4.90
C VAL A 91 -3.35 -31.47 4.33
N ASN A 92 -3.73 -30.46 3.54
CA ASN A 92 -5.12 -30.24 3.14
C ASN A 92 -5.45 -30.72 1.72
N TRP A 93 -4.44 -31.08 0.92
CA TRP A 93 -4.57 -31.43 -0.49
C TRP A 93 -5.27 -30.36 -1.34
N GLN A 94 -5.21 -29.11 -0.90
CA GLN A 94 -5.82 -27.95 -1.55
C GLN A 94 -4.81 -26.80 -1.67
N ILE A 95 -4.88 -26.09 -2.78
CA ILE A 95 -4.11 -24.86 -3.02
C ILE A 95 -5.11 -23.75 -3.26
N ASP A 96 -5.03 -22.69 -2.47
CA ASP A 96 -5.75 -21.45 -2.74
C ASP A 96 -4.79 -20.43 -3.37
N PRO A 97 -4.91 -20.15 -4.69
CA PRO A 97 -4.06 -19.19 -5.38
C PRO A 97 -4.16 -17.77 -4.81
N LYS A 98 -5.25 -17.44 -4.13
CA LYS A 98 -5.47 -16.11 -3.54
C LYS A 98 -4.43 -15.80 -2.47
N PHE A 99 -4.11 -16.76 -1.60
CA PHE A 99 -3.17 -16.54 -0.50
C PHE A 99 -1.74 -16.37 -1.00
N PHE A 100 -1.36 -17.11 -2.04
CA PHE A 100 -0.06 -16.94 -2.69
C PHE A 100 0.08 -15.54 -3.27
N ARG A 101 -0.95 -15.14 -4.03
CA ARG A 101 -1.03 -13.86 -4.73
C ARG A 101 -0.98 -12.68 -3.76
N ASP A 102 -1.76 -12.72 -2.68
CA ASP A 102 -1.78 -11.67 -1.66
C ASP A 102 -0.40 -11.47 -1.01
N ALA A 103 0.38 -12.55 -0.83
CA ALA A 103 1.75 -12.46 -0.33
C ALA A 103 2.75 -11.99 -1.41
N LEU A 104 2.56 -12.39 -2.67
CA LEU A 104 3.44 -12.06 -3.80
C LEU A 104 3.50 -10.55 -4.09
N VAL A 105 2.39 -9.82 -3.87
CA VAL A 105 2.32 -8.37 -4.08
C VAL A 105 3.45 -7.62 -3.36
N VAL A 106 3.76 -8.01 -2.13
CA VAL A 106 4.80 -7.39 -1.30
C VAL A 106 6.14 -7.40 -2.02
N PHE A 107 6.55 -8.58 -2.52
CA PHE A 107 7.85 -8.76 -3.17
C PHE A 107 7.88 -8.08 -4.54
N ALA A 108 6.83 -8.26 -5.34
CA ALA A 108 6.76 -7.68 -6.67
C ALA A 108 6.92 -6.15 -6.62
N PHE A 109 6.17 -5.47 -5.76
CA PHE A 109 6.19 -4.01 -5.73
C PHE A 109 7.38 -3.42 -4.97
N VAL A 110 7.94 -4.11 -3.96
CA VAL A 110 9.24 -3.70 -3.40
C VAL A 110 10.35 -3.76 -4.46
N VAL A 111 10.37 -4.81 -5.27
CA VAL A 111 11.32 -4.96 -6.38
C VAL A 111 11.13 -3.86 -7.42
N LEU A 112 9.91 -3.64 -7.89
CA LEU A 112 9.58 -2.58 -8.85
C LEU A 112 9.99 -1.19 -8.32
N GLY A 113 9.63 -0.88 -7.07
CA GLY A 113 9.94 0.40 -6.43
C GLY A 113 11.44 0.63 -6.29
N SER A 114 12.22 -0.42 -6.02
CA SER A 114 13.67 -0.31 -5.88
C SER A 114 14.40 0.08 -7.18
N ALA A 115 13.77 -0.10 -8.35
CA ALA A 115 14.28 0.36 -9.64
C ALA A 115 13.83 1.76 -10.03
N TYR A 116 12.86 2.35 -9.33
CA TYR A 116 12.32 3.65 -9.67
C TYR A 116 13.26 4.78 -9.23
N THR A 117 13.64 5.64 -10.18
CA THR A 117 14.53 6.79 -9.93
C THR A 117 13.84 8.14 -10.09
N GLY A 118 12.54 8.14 -10.42
CA GLY A 118 11.74 9.34 -10.57
C GLY A 118 11.30 9.98 -9.26
N SER A 119 10.55 11.08 -9.36
CA SER A 119 10.03 11.78 -8.18
C SER A 119 8.75 11.11 -7.68
N VAL A 120 8.83 10.51 -6.48
CA VAL A 120 7.69 9.86 -5.80
C VAL A 120 6.52 10.83 -5.56
N PRO A 121 6.72 12.05 -5.01
CA PRO A 121 5.61 12.99 -4.80
C PRO A 121 4.91 13.39 -6.11
N LYS A 122 5.68 13.66 -7.17
CA LYS A 122 5.09 14.04 -8.48
C LYS A 122 4.28 12.91 -9.10
N LEU A 123 4.74 11.66 -8.96
CA LEU A 123 3.99 10.48 -9.42
C LEU A 123 2.64 10.40 -8.71
N PHE A 124 2.63 10.43 -7.38
CA PHE A 124 1.39 10.25 -6.64
C PHE A 124 0.44 11.44 -6.70
N ILE A 125 0.94 12.67 -6.86
CA ILE A 125 0.05 13.81 -7.16
C ILE A 125 -0.65 13.60 -8.50
N ARG A 126 0.07 13.19 -9.55
CA ARG A 126 -0.54 12.88 -10.87
C ARG A 126 -1.57 11.77 -10.76
N MET A 127 -1.26 10.68 -10.05
CA MET A 127 -2.20 9.59 -9.81
C MET A 127 -3.44 10.07 -9.03
N THR A 128 -3.25 10.86 -7.96
CA THR A 128 -4.36 11.39 -7.17
C THR A 128 -5.24 12.34 -7.97
N ILE A 129 -4.69 13.11 -8.90
CA ILE A 129 -5.49 13.93 -9.82
C ILE A 129 -6.38 13.01 -10.68
N ILE A 130 -5.84 11.94 -11.26
CA ILE A 130 -6.62 10.97 -12.05
C ILE A 130 -7.73 10.35 -11.19
N VAL A 131 -7.40 9.86 -10.00
CA VAL A 131 -8.38 9.30 -9.03
C VAL A 131 -9.47 10.33 -8.72
N SER A 132 -9.09 11.59 -8.48
CA SER A 132 -10.04 12.64 -8.10
C SER A 132 -10.94 13.05 -9.26
N LEU A 133 -10.42 13.06 -10.49
CA LEU A 133 -11.21 13.33 -11.70
C LEU A 133 -12.25 12.23 -11.96
N VAL A 134 -11.87 10.96 -11.81
CA VAL A 134 -12.82 9.84 -11.95
C VAL A 134 -13.88 9.88 -10.84
N ALA A 135 -13.49 10.23 -9.61
CA ALA A 135 -14.44 10.41 -8.50
C ALA A 135 -15.40 11.57 -8.76
N ALA A 136 -14.90 12.70 -9.28
CA ALA A 136 -15.75 13.83 -9.65
C ALA A 136 -16.75 13.47 -10.76
N PHE A 137 -16.31 12.69 -11.75
CA PHE A 137 -17.20 12.17 -12.81
C PHE A 137 -18.28 11.24 -12.24
N GLU A 138 -17.91 10.31 -11.36
CA GLU A 138 -18.85 9.40 -10.69
C GLU A 138 -19.89 10.16 -9.85
N LEU A 139 -19.48 11.21 -9.13
CA LEU A 139 -20.40 12.02 -8.32
C LEU A 139 -21.30 12.92 -9.18
N ALA A 140 -20.78 13.46 -10.29
CA ALA A 140 -21.54 14.35 -11.17
C ALA A 140 -22.55 13.58 -12.04
N MET A 141 -22.20 12.37 -12.47
CA MET A 141 -23.03 11.54 -13.35
C MET A 141 -23.05 10.07 -12.88
N PRO A 142 -23.72 9.76 -11.74
CA PRO A 142 -23.71 8.42 -11.16
C PRO A 142 -24.31 7.34 -12.07
N SER A 143 -25.36 7.67 -12.82
CA SER A 143 -26.01 6.74 -13.76
C SER A 143 -25.07 6.39 -14.92
N ALA A 144 -24.50 7.40 -15.58
CA ALA A 144 -23.57 7.20 -16.69
C ALA A 144 -22.33 6.39 -16.25
N TYR A 145 -21.80 6.64 -15.05
CA TYR A 145 -20.70 5.84 -14.50
C TYR A 145 -21.13 4.39 -14.21
N GLY A 146 -22.30 4.21 -13.60
CA GLY A 146 -22.88 2.90 -13.30
C GLY A 146 -23.11 2.05 -14.56
N ASP A 147 -23.59 2.67 -15.64
CA ASP A 147 -23.86 1.98 -16.91
C ASP A 147 -22.56 1.67 -17.67
N LEU A 148 -21.59 2.59 -17.65
CA LEU A 148 -20.33 2.42 -18.35
C LEU A 148 -19.43 1.36 -17.68
N VAL A 149 -19.30 1.40 -16.36
CA VAL A 149 -18.37 0.55 -15.59
C VAL A 149 -19.03 -0.73 -15.08
N ASN A 150 -20.34 -0.68 -14.79
CA ASN A 150 -21.12 -1.73 -14.14
C ASN A 150 -20.34 -2.54 -13.07
N PRO A 151 -19.93 -1.89 -11.96
CA PRO A 151 -19.25 -2.53 -10.84
C PRO A 151 -19.89 -3.85 -10.37
N LYS A 152 -21.23 -3.87 -10.24
CA LYS A 152 -22.00 -5.02 -9.77
C LYS A 152 -21.75 -6.27 -10.62
N SER A 153 -21.94 -6.16 -11.93
CA SER A 153 -21.74 -7.28 -12.86
C SER A 153 -20.30 -7.81 -12.84
N PHE A 154 -19.30 -6.93 -12.72
CA PHE A 154 -17.90 -7.33 -12.69
C PHE A 154 -17.56 -8.15 -11.44
N PHE A 155 -18.06 -7.76 -10.26
CA PHE A 155 -17.78 -8.50 -9.03
C PHE A 155 -18.51 -9.84 -8.95
N VAL A 156 -19.73 -9.92 -9.47
CA VAL A 156 -20.47 -11.19 -9.57
C VAL A 156 -19.74 -12.15 -10.52
N ASN A 157 -19.37 -11.67 -11.71
CA ASN A 157 -18.81 -12.53 -12.76
C ASN A 157 -17.32 -12.87 -12.56
N ALA A 158 -16.50 -11.89 -12.15
CA ALA A 158 -15.04 -12.00 -12.15
C ALA A 158 -14.44 -12.25 -10.75
N ARG A 159 -15.20 -11.99 -9.68
CA ARG A 159 -14.74 -12.12 -8.29
C ARG A 159 -15.58 -13.09 -7.44
N GLY A 160 -16.63 -13.67 -8.02
CA GLY A 160 -17.41 -14.75 -7.40
C GLY A 160 -18.25 -14.30 -6.20
N MET A 161 -18.64 -13.03 -6.12
CA MET A 161 -19.63 -12.61 -5.12
C MET A 161 -21.03 -13.10 -5.53
N SER A 162 -21.82 -13.59 -4.56
CA SER A 162 -23.20 -13.99 -4.81
C SER A 162 -24.04 -12.76 -5.18
N ALA A 163 -24.87 -12.90 -6.22
CA ALA A 163 -25.80 -11.85 -6.62
C ALA A 163 -26.78 -11.49 -5.49
N GLU A 164 -27.12 -12.46 -4.64
CA GLU A 164 -27.95 -12.32 -3.43
C GLU A 164 -27.30 -11.44 -2.33
N GLY A 165 -25.97 -11.24 -2.36
CA GLY A 165 -25.27 -10.35 -1.44
C GLY A 165 -25.40 -8.85 -1.79
N PHE A 166 -25.93 -8.53 -2.99
CA PHE A 166 -26.17 -7.15 -3.43
C PHE A 166 -27.60 -6.74 -3.11
N TRP A 167 -27.81 -6.11 -1.94
CA TRP A 167 -29.12 -5.60 -1.51
C TRP A 167 -29.64 -4.40 -2.32
N ASN A 168 -28.80 -3.80 -3.18
CA ASN A 168 -29.22 -2.78 -4.15
C ASN A 168 -29.60 -3.46 -5.47
N GLU A 169 -30.88 -3.74 -5.64
CA GLU A 169 -31.41 -4.31 -6.89
C GLU A 169 -31.39 -3.26 -8.02
N ASP A 170 -31.70 -2.00 -7.71
CA ASP A 170 -31.90 -0.91 -8.68
C ASP A 170 -30.63 -0.13 -9.09
N SER A 171 -29.45 -0.46 -8.54
CA SER A 171 -28.20 0.25 -8.84
C SER A 171 -27.11 -0.69 -9.38
N ASN A 172 -26.46 -0.26 -10.47
CA ASN A 172 -25.28 -0.91 -11.03
C ASN A 172 -23.99 -0.64 -10.22
N LEU A 173 -24.06 0.25 -9.23
CA LEU A 173 -22.93 0.61 -8.35
C LEU A 173 -22.61 -0.52 -7.35
N PHE A 174 -21.43 -0.44 -6.72
CA PHE A 174 -20.99 -1.43 -5.73
C PHE A 174 -21.88 -1.43 -4.48
N VAL A 175 -22.04 -2.59 -3.80
CA VAL A 175 -22.95 -2.77 -2.64
C VAL A 175 -22.81 -1.69 -1.58
N SER A 176 -21.57 -1.25 -1.31
CA SER A 176 -21.28 -0.25 -0.27
C SER A 176 -21.21 1.20 -0.78
N ALA A 177 -21.52 1.44 -2.06
CA ALA A 177 -21.66 2.78 -2.65
C ALA A 177 -22.99 3.44 -2.25
N THR A 178 -24.01 2.61 -2.06
CA THR A 178 -25.34 2.99 -1.55
C THR A 178 -25.41 2.60 -0.07
N ARG A 179 -25.99 3.42 0.80
CA ARG A 179 -26.21 3.11 2.23
C ARG A 179 -27.66 3.47 2.60
N PRO A 180 -28.43 2.59 3.24
CA PRO A 180 -29.75 2.94 3.72
C PRO A 180 -29.63 3.85 4.96
N GLY A 181 -30.38 4.95 4.97
CA GLY A 181 -30.43 5.92 6.07
C GLY A 181 -29.36 7.01 5.99
N GLU A 182 -29.64 8.18 6.58
CA GLU A 182 -28.83 9.42 6.57
C GLU A 182 -27.45 9.27 7.25
N ARG A 183 -26.61 8.37 6.75
CA ARG A 183 -25.29 8.04 7.30
C ARG A 183 -24.15 8.65 6.49
N ASN A 184 -24.44 9.47 5.49
CA ASN A 184 -23.44 10.15 4.67
C ASN A 184 -22.88 11.38 5.42
N PHE A 185 -21.63 11.73 5.13
CA PHE A 185 -20.94 12.91 5.67
C PHE A 185 -21.68 14.23 5.40
N LEU A 186 -22.49 14.28 4.33
CA LEU A 186 -23.40 15.37 3.98
C LEU A 186 -24.85 14.87 4.09
N PRO A 187 -25.48 15.00 5.28
CA PRO A 187 -26.90 14.70 5.46
C PRO A 187 -27.73 15.54 4.47
N GLY A 188 -28.59 14.91 3.68
CA GLY A 188 -29.46 15.58 2.70
C GLY A 188 -28.96 15.63 1.25
N SER A 189 -27.74 15.19 0.94
CA SER A 189 -27.23 15.21 -0.44
C SER A 189 -27.67 14.03 -1.32
N ASN A 190 -28.15 12.92 -0.73
CA ASN A 190 -28.48 11.65 -1.43
C ASN A 190 -27.41 11.14 -2.43
N LEU A 191 -26.17 11.66 -2.36
CA LEU A 191 -25.10 11.27 -3.27
C LEU A 191 -24.52 9.90 -2.86
N PRO A 192 -24.26 8.99 -3.82
CA PRO A 192 -23.61 7.72 -3.56
C PRO A 192 -22.13 7.94 -3.18
N ARG A 193 -21.57 7.01 -2.40
CA ARG A 193 -20.15 7.03 -2.04
C ARG A 193 -19.31 6.72 -3.27
N ALA A 194 -18.43 7.67 -3.63
CA ALA A 194 -17.54 7.49 -4.77
C ALA A 194 -16.55 6.36 -4.50
N SER A 195 -16.36 5.54 -5.53
CA SER A 195 -15.40 4.44 -5.58
C SER A 195 -14.18 4.78 -6.44
N SER A 196 -14.33 5.73 -7.36
CA SER A 196 -13.35 6.13 -8.35
C SER A 196 -12.81 4.94 -9.16
N MET A 197 -11.59 5.03 -9.66
CA MET A 197 -10.88 3.98 -10.40
C MET A 197 -10.74 2.64 -9.64
N PHE A 198 -11.04 2.61 -8.34
CA PHE A 198 -10.94 1.41 -7.53
C PHE A 198 -12.20 0.55 -7.58
N ILE A 199 -13.33 1.11 -8.04
CA ILE A 199 -14.65 0.46 -8.12
C ILE A 199 -15.22 -0.01 -6.77
N GLU A 200 -14.48 0.20 -5.67
CA GLU A 200 -14.88 -0.08 -4.30
C GLU A 200 -14.61 1.16 -3.42
N PRO A 201 -15.60 1.68 -2.68
CA PRO A 201 -15.42 2.84 -1.80
C PRO A 201 -14.40 2.59 -0.67
N VAL A 202 -14.29 1.34 -0.19
CA VAL A 202 -13.33 0.97 0.87
C VAL A 202 -11.89 1.11 0.40
N THR A 203 -11.62 0.72 -0.86
CA THR A 203 -10.29 0.86 -1.45
C THR A 203 -9.92 2.33 -1.65
N MET A 204 -10.89 3.20 -1.98
CA MET A 204 -10.67 4.65 -2.01
C MET A 204 -10.25 5.20 -0.63
N GLY A 205 -10.87 4.73 0.46
CA GLY A 205 -10.45 5.06 1.82
C GLY A 205 -8.98 4.71 2.11
N ASN A 206 -8.54 3.52 1.69
CA ASN A 206 -7.15 3.11 1.86
C ASN A 206 -6.17 3.95 1.02
N TYR A 207 -6.56 4.34 -0.18
CA TYR A 207 -5.78 5.24 -1.04
C TYR A 207 -5.57 6.62 -0.37
N ILE A 208 -6.59 7.16 0.28
CA ILE A 208 -6.50 8.44 1.01
C ILE A 208 -5.47 8.34 2.15
N CYS A 209 -5.49 7.25 2.92
CA CYS A 209 -4.50 7.01 3.98
C CYS A 209 -3.08 6.94 3.41
N PHE A 210 -2.91 6.22 2.29
CA PHE A 210 -1.63 6.14 1.58
C PHE A 210 -1.15 7.51 1.11
N PHE A 211 -1.99 8.28 0.41
CA PHE A 211 -1.60 9.59 -0.11
C PHE A 211 -1.32 10.60 1.02
N THR A 212 -2.04 10.50 2.14
CA THR A 212 -1.72 11.25 3.37
C THR A 212 -0.32 10.91 3.89
N ALA A 213 0.08 9.63 3.88
CA ALA A 213 1.45 9.22 4.24
C ALA A 213 2.49 9.88 3.33
N ILE A 214 2.24 9.92 2.01
CA ILE A 214 3.12 10.56 1.04
C ILE A 214 3.28 12.05 1.36
N VAL A 215 2.18 12.75 1.59
CA VAL A 215 2.24 14.18 1.95
C VAL A 215 3.02 14.38 3.25
N LEU A 216 2.72 13.61 4.30
CA LEU A 216 3.40 13.74 5.61
C LEU A 216 4.90 13.46 5.55
N VAL A 217 5.33 12.54 4.68
CA VAL A 217 6.75 12.18 4.52
C VAL A 217 7.48 13.22 3.67
N PHE A 218 6.87 13.68 2.59
CA PHE A 218 7.55 14.49 1.58
C PHE A 218 7.18 15.98 1.60
N TRP A 219 6.34 16.47 2.52
CA TRP A 219 5.86 17.86 2.55
C TRP A 219 6.97 18.90 2.45
N ARG A 220 8.13 18.66 3.07
CA ARG A 220 9.29 19.57 3.05
C ARG A 220 9.95 19.70 1.68
N TRP A 221 9.75 18.73 0.79
CA TRP A 221 10.30 18.71 -0.57
C TRP A 221 9.26 19.10 -1.62
N MET A 222 8.03 19.41 -1.19
CA MET A 222 6.95 19.84 -2.07
C MET A 222 6.91 21.36 -2.16
N ARG A 223 6.57 21.86 -3.36
CA ARG A 223 6.26 23.29 -3.53
C ARG A 223 5.00 23.63 -2.74
N PRO A 224 4.85 24.83 -2.16
CA PRO A 224 3.65 25.22 -1.41
C PRO A 224 2.36 25.00 -2.19
N ALA A 225 2.33 25.35 -3.49
CA ALA A 225 1.16 25.11 -4.35
C ALA A 225 0.80 23.63 -4.47
N ALA A 226 1.81 22.75 -4.57
CA ALA A 226 1.61 21.30 -4.64
C ALA A 226 1.11 20.73 -3.30
N LEU A 227 1.56 21.30 -2.17
CA LEU A 227 1.09 20.94 -0.84
C LEU A 227 -0.37 21.32 -0.64
N VAL A 228 -0.74 22.57 -0.98
CA VAL A 228 -2.13 23.06 -0.93
C VAL A 228 -3.04 22.20 -1.81
N LEU A 229 -2.61 21.92 -3.05
CA LEU A 229 -3.34 21.01 -3.94
C LEU A 229 -3.52 19.62 -3.31
N SER A 230 -2.46 19.06 -2.72
CA SER A 230 -2.53 17.72 -2.12
C SER A 230 -3.48 17.66 -0.93
N VAL A 231 -3.47 18.68 -0.06
CA VAL A 231 -4.42 18.79 1.05
C VAL A 231 -5.85 18.94 0.54
N GLY A 232 -6.07 19.77 -0.48
CA GLY A 232 -7.37 19.92 -1.14
C GLY A 232 -7.88 18.61 -1.73
N LEU A 233 -7.03 17.85 -2.42
CA LEU A 233 -7.36 16.53 -2.98
C LEU A 233 -7.70 15.52 -1.88
N ILE A 234 -6.96 15.49 -0.77
CA ILE A 234 -7.28 14.64 0.39
C ILE A 234 -8.66 14.99 0.95
N GLY A 235 -8.93 16.28 1.18
CA GLY A 235 -10.23 16.75 1.68
C GLY A 235 -11.38 16.36 0.76
N PHE A 236 -11.22 16.62 -0.54
CA PHE A 236 -12.20 16.21 -1.56
C PHE A 236 -12.48 14.70 -1.53
N MET A 237 -11.43 13.87 -1.53
CA MET A 237 -11.60 12.41 -1.53
C MET A 237 -12.23 11.87 -0.23
N ILE A 238 -11.94 12.48 0.93
CA ILE A 238 -12.58 12.11 2.20
C ILE A 238 -14.10 12.34 2.12
N VAL A 239 -14.51 13.50 1.61
CA VAL A 239 -15.93 13.84 1.44
C VAL A 239 -16.57 12.93 0.38
N ALA A 240 -15.92 12.75 -0.76
CA ALA A 240 -16.42 11.93 -1.87
C ALA A 240 -16.62 10.46 -1.49
N SER A 241 -15.72 9.88 -0.70
CA SER A 241 -15.76 8.47 -0.29
C SER A 241 -16.62 8.20 0.95
N ASP A 242 -17.06 9.24 1.67
CA ASP A 242 -17.70 9.14 2.98
C ASP A 242 -16.92 8.23 3.96
N GLY A 243 -15.59 8.28 3.88
CA GLY A 243 -14.70 7.35 4.57
C GLY A 243 -14.39 7.78 6.01
N ARG A 244 -15.31 7.61 6.97
CA ARG A 244 -15.08 8.00 8.38
C ARG A 244 -13.82 7.37 9.00
N LEU A 245 -13.59 6.08 8.74
CA LEU A 245 -12.37 5.38 9.17
C LEU A 245 -11.12 5.97 8.51
N ALA A 246 -11.19 6.26 7.21
CA ALA A 246 -10.08 6.85 6.47
C ALA A 246 -9.75 8.25 7.01
N ALA A 247 -10.76 9.08 7.27
CA ALA A 247 -10.61 10.39 7.89
C ALA A 247 -9.94 10.28 9.27
N GLY A 248 -10.46 9.41 10.16
CA GLY A 248 -9.89 9.17 11.47
C GLY A 248 -8.43 8.68 11.40
N THR A 249 -8.13 7.76 10.47
CA THR A 249 -6.77 7.27 10.24
C THR A 249 -5.83 8.39 9.80
N CYS A 250 -6.27 9.24 8.86
CA CYS A 250 -5.46 10.37 8.38
C CYS A 250 -5.17 11.38 9.50
N VAL A 251 -6.17 11.71 10.32
CA VAL A 251 -5.99 12.58 11.49
C VAL A 251 -5.00 11.96 12.49
N LEU A 252 -5.18 10.68 12.83
CA LEU A 252 -4.24 9.98 13.72
C LEU A 252 -2.82 9.95 13.16
N MET A 253 -2.66 9.72 11.85
CA MET A 253 -1.34 9.78 11.21
C MET A 253 -0.71 11.17 11.32
N VAL A 254 -1.47 12.24 11.12
CA VAL A 254 -0.97 13.62 11.30
C VAL A 254 -0.52 13.84 12.75
N LEU A 255 -1.36 13.47 13.72
CA LEU A 255 -1.08 13.64 15.15
C LEU A 255 0.11 12.80 15.64
N LEU A 256 0.24 11.58 15.14
CA LEU A 256 1.31 10.64 15.54
C LEU A 256 2.61 10.82 14.75
N THR A 257 2.60 11.55 13.63
CA THR A 257 3.80 11.84 12.82
C THR A 257 5.01 12.28 13.64
N PRO A 258 4.94 13.27 14.58
CA PRO A 258 6.11 13.67 15.37
C PRO A 258 6.68 12.53 16.23
N LEU A 259 5.81 11.65 16.77
CA LEU A 259 6.22 10.48 17.55
C LEU A 259 6.83 9.41 16.64
N LEU A 260 6.14 9.05 15.56
CA LEU A 260 6.56 8.02 14.61
C LEU A 260 7.84 8.39 13.86
N LYS A 261 8.13 9.68 13.69
CA LYS A 261 9.41 10.16 13.13
C LYS A 261 10.59 9.91 14.07
N ARG A 262 10.36 9.94 15.39
CA ARG A 262 11.39 9.71 16.43
C ARG A 262 11.54 8.23 16.79
N LEU A 263 10.48 7.45 16.64
CA LEU A 263 10.47 6.02 16.95
C LEU A 263 11.40 5.24 16.01
N ASP A 264 12.30 4.43 16.57
CA ASP A 264 13.14 3.52 15.79
C ASP A 264 12.29 2.57 14.95
N GLN A 265 12.61 2.46 13.66
CA GLN A 265 11.95 1.55 12.71
C GLN A 265 12.01 0.08 13.09
N ARG A 266 12.93 -0.33 13.98
CA ARG A 266 12.99 -1.69 14.53
C ARG A 266 11.84 -1.99 15.50
N LEU A 267 11.20 -0.95 16.04
CA LEU A 267 10.05 -1.06 16.92
C LEU A 267 8.72 -1.06 16.15
N ALA A 268 8.75 -1.16 14.81
CA ALA A 268 7.55 -1.22 13.97
C ALA A 268 6.60 -2.37 14.37
N PHE A 269 7.12 -3.53 14.77
CA PHE A 269 6.29 -4.63 15.29
C PHE A 269 5.56 -4.25 16.59
N LEU A 270 6.16 -3.42 17.46
CA LEU A 270 5.48 -2.93 18.67
C LEU A 270 4.33 -1.98 18.32
N VAL A 271 4.50 -1.13 17.30
CA VAL A 271 3.39 -0.28 16.80
C VAL A 271 2.23 -1.14 16.35
N PHE A 272 2.50 -2.21 15.59
CA PHE A 272 1.49 -3.16 15.16
C PHE A 272 0.79 -3.79 16.37
N LEU A 273 1.55 -4.37 17.30
CA LEU A 273 0.99 -5.01 18.49
C LEU A 273 0.19 -4.03 19.36
N LEU A 274 0.64 -2.79 19.50
CA LEU A 274 -0.05 -1.76 20.29
C LEU A 274 -1.40 -1.40 19.68
N VAL A 275 -1.49 -1.26 18.34
CA VAL A 275 -2.76 -1.00 17.65
C VAL A 275 -3.71 -2.18 17.87
N ILE A 276 -3.23 -3.40 17.68
CA ILE A 276 -4.00 -4.62 17.94
C ILE A 276 -4.46 -4.66 19.40
N MET A 277 -3.59 -4.51 20.39
CA MET A 277 -3.96 -4.48 21.81
C MET A 277 -4.93 -3.35 22.18
N SER A 278 -4.79 -2.17 21.57
CA SER A 278 -5.72 -1.05 21.79
C SER A 278 -7.15 -1.38 21.37
N ALA A 279 -7.32 -2.26 20.37
CA ALA A 279 -8.63 -2.75 19.96
C ALA A 279 -9.30 -3.61 21.05
N TRP A 280 -8.56 -4.52 21.69
CA TRP A 280 -9.09 -5.33 22.80
C TRP A 280 -9.43 -4.44 23.99
N LEU A 281 -8.55 -3.50 24.32
CA LEU A 281 -8.79 -2.55 25.41
C LEU A 281 -10.06 -1.75 25.14
N LEU A 282 -10.23 -1.25 23.92
CA LEU A 282 -11.39 -0.48 23.51
C LEU A 282 -12.68 -1.30 23.57
N VAL A 283 -12.67 -2.56 23.12
CA VAL A 283 -13.83 -3.46 23.24
C VAL A 283 -14.15 -3.76 24.70
N TRP A 284 -13.13 -4.01 25.53
CA TRP A 284 -13.29 -4.26 26.95
C TRP A 284 -13.86 -3.06 27.71
N VAL A 285 -13.33 -1.85 27.49
CA VAL A 285 -13.80 -0.61 28.13
C VAL A 285 -15.22 -0.25 27.68
N THR A 286 -15.55 -0.45 26.42
CA THR A 286 -16.87 -0.09 25.88
C THR A 286 -17.97 -1.10 26.20
N GLY A 287 -17.60 -2.32 26.61
CA GLY A 287 -18.55 -3.36 26.98
C GLY A 287 -19.48 -3.79 25.84
N ILE A 288 -19.09 -3.55 24.58
CA ILE A 288 -19.90 -3.92 23.41
C ILE A 288 -19.95 -5.44 23.32
N THR A 289 -21.15 -6.01 23.32
CA THR A 289 -21.38 -7.47 23.28
C THR A 289 -22.00 -7.97 21.98
N ALA A 290 -22.42 -7.07 21.09
CA ALA A 290 -23.11 -7.42 19.85
C ALA A 290 -22.52 -6.68 18.64
N TYR A 291 -22.53 -7.36 17.50
CA TYR A 291 -22.13 -6.76 16.23
C TYR A 291 -23.10 -5.66 15.79
N GLN A 292 -22.55 -4.54 15.35
CA GLN A 292 -23.26 -3.44 14.72
C GLN A 292 -22.47 -3.03 13.48
N ASP A 293 -23.12 -2.62 12.38
CA ASP A 293 -22.42 -2.08 11.20
C ASP A 293 -21.97 -0.62 11.44
N THR A 294 -21.15 -0.43 12.46
CA THR A 294 -20.45 0.80 12.83
C THR A 294 -18.95 0.50 12.92
N THR A 295 -18.11 1.53 12.91
CA THR A 295 -16.65 1.34 13.09
C THR A 295 -16.33 0.55 14.36
N MET A 296 -17.05 0.84 15.45
CA MET A 296 -16.89 0.16 16.73
C MET A 296 -17.33 -1.30 16.66
N GLY A 297 -18.45 -1.60 15.99
CA GLY A 297 -18.90 -2.97 15.81
C GLY A 297 -17.98 -3.81 14.93
N ARG A 298 -17.28 -3.19 13.95
CA ARG A 298 -16.23 -3.87 13.17
C ARG A 298 -14.97 -4.16 13.99
N VAL A 299 -14.57 -3.25 14.87
CA VAL A 299 -13.48 -3.50 15.84
C VAL A 299 -13.86 -4.62 16.81
N PHE A 300 -15.11 -4.62 17.31
CA PHE A 300 -15.65 -5.73 18.11
C PHE A 300 -15.61 -7.05 17.35
N PHE A 301 -16.08 -7.08 16.09
CA PHE A 301 -16.05 -8.28 15.25
C PHE A 301 -14.65 -8.84 15.10
N THR A 302 -13.65 -7.97 14.91
CA THR A 302 -12.24 -8.39 14.84
C THR A 302 -11.78 -9.06 16.13
N VAL A 303 -12.00 -8.42 17.30
CA VAL A 303 -11.62 -8.98 18.60
C VAL A 303 -12.33 -10.29 18.87
N TYR A 304 -13.65 -10.35 18.61
CA TYR A 304 -14.44 -11.57 18.72
C TYR A 304 -13.91 -12.67 17.81
N SER A 305 -13.60 -12.35 16.55
CA SER A 305 -13.07 -13.32 15.58
C SER A 305 -11.74 -13.90 16.06
N MET A 306 -10.83 -13.07 16.56
CA MET A 306 -9.53 -13.53 17.07
C MET A 306 -9.66 -14.44 18.29
N ASN A 307 -10.59 -14.17 19.19
CA ASN A 307 -10.83 -15.01 20.36
C ASN A 307 -11.48 -16.36 20.01
N ASN A 308 -12.11 -16.48 18.83
CA ASN A 308 -12.83 -17.69 18.40
C ASN A 308 -12.16 -18.43 17.23
N LEU A 309 -10.93 -18.06 16.86
CA LEU A 309 -10.16 -18.81 15.87
C LEU A 309 -9.74 -20.18 16.43
N SER A 310 -10.11 -21.26 15.73
CA SER A 310 -9.61 -22.61 16.01
C SER A 310 -8.10 -22.71 15.84
N PHE A 311 -7.49 -23.66 16.54
CA PHE A 311 -6.05 -23.93 16.47
C PHE A 311 -5.56 -24.17 15.02
N GLU A 312 -6.34 -24.92 14.23
CA GLU A 312 -6.05 -25.14 12.80
C GLU A 312 -6.02 -23.84 12.00
N SER A 313 -6.91 -22.89 12.30
CA SER A 313 -6.94 -21.58 11.67
C SER A 313 -5.76 -20.70 12.10
N TRP A 314 -5.27 -20.84 13.35
CA TRP A 314 -4.04 -20.18 13.80
C TRP A 314 -2.79 -20.68 13.07
N LEU A 315 -2.75 -21.98 12.75
CA LEU A 315 -1.74 -22.57 11.87
C LEU A 315 -2.01 -22.32 10.38
N GLY A 316 -3.18 -21.73 10.06
CA GLY A 316 -3.63 -21.43 8.71
C GLY A 316 -3.86 -22.68 7.86
N LEU A 317 -4.35 -23.75 8.47
CA LEU A 317 -4.77 -24.99 7.83
C LEU A 317 -6.26 -24.96 7.45
N ASP A 318 -7.05 -24.02 7.99
CA ASP A 318 -8.46 -23.89 7.64
C ASP A 318 -8.69 -22.78 6.60
N PHE A 319 -8.93 -23.18 5.35
CA PHE A 319 -9.21 -22.26 4.24
C PHE A 319 -10.57 -21.57 4.36
N ALA A 320 -11.60 -22.27 4.84
CA ALA A 320 -12.97 -21.76 4.87
C ALA A 320 -13.12 -20.61 5.86
N GLN A 321 -12.41 -20.69 7.00
CA GLN A 321 -12.44 -19.63 8.01
C GLN A 321 -11.82 -18.32 7.53
N ALA A 322 -10.81 -18.37 6.64
CA ALA A 322 -10.24 -17.16 6.05
C ALA A 322 -11.31 -16.38 5.26
N TYR A 323 -12.19 -17.07 4.52
CA TYR A 323 -13.29 -16.41 3.80
C TYR A 323 -14.40 -15.94 4.74
N ARG A 324 -14.65 -16.66 5.85
CA ARG A 324 -15.65 -16.26 6.86
C ARG A 324 -15.28 -14.96 7.57
N TYR A 325 -13.99 -14.75 7.88
CA TYR A 325 -13.52 -13.57 8.60
C TYR A 325 -12.96 -12.48 7.68
N PHE A 326 -13.48 -12.36 6.46
CA PHE A 326 -13.01 -11.37 5.48
C PHE A 326 -13.11 -9.91 6.00
N ASP A 327 -14.11 -9.63 6.86
CA ASP A 327 -14.29 -8.33 7.53
C ASP A 327 -13.40 -8.12 8.78
N SER A 328 -12.63 -9.14 9.20
CA SER A 328 -11.56 -9.02 10.20
C SER A 328 -10.21 -9.25 9.52
N GLY A 329 -9.52 -8.16 9.16
CA GLY A 329 -8.28 -8.24 8.39
C GLY A 329 -7.17 -9.03 9.11
N ILE A 330 -7.07 -8.94 10.44
CA ILE A 330 -6.07 -9.68 11.22
C ILE A 330 -6.43 -11.17 11.34
N SER A 331 -7.71 -11.52 11.53
CA SER A 331 -8.13 -12.93 11.54
C SER A 331 -7.96 -13.55 10.15
N TYR A 332 -8.26 -12.79 9.08
CA TYR A 332 -7.93 -13.17 7.71
C TYR A 332 -6.43 -13.38 7.53
N PHE A 333 -5.58 -12.48 8.02
CA PHE A 333 -4.13 -12.60 7.85
C PHE A 333 -3.58 -13.85 8.55
N ILE A 334 -4.04 -14.14 9.78
CA ILE A 334 -3.65 -15.34 10.52
C ILE A 334 -4.16 -16.60 9.81
N ALA A 335 -5.44 -16.67 9.44
CA ALA A 335 -5.99 -17.83 8.75
C ALA A 335 -5.33 -18.06 7.38
N SER A 336 -5.09 -16.99 6.62
CA SER A 336 -4.53 -17.06 5.26
C SER A 336 -3.01 -17.24 5.23
N GLN A 337 -2.24 -16.85 6.25
CA GLN A 337 -0.77 -16.93 6.22
C GLN A 337 -0.14 -17.67 7.42
N SER A 338 -0.96 -18.16 8.37
CA SER A 338 -0.57 -18.68 9.69
C SER A 338 0.04 -17.61 10.59
N ILE A 339 0.00 -17.85 11.90
CA ILE A 339 0.71 -17.00 12.86
C ILE A 339 2.22 -16.96 12.61
N VAL A 340 2.81 -18.05 12.10
CA VAL A 340 4.23 -18.11 11.74
C VAL A 340 4.52 -17.14 10.60
N GLY A 341 3.67 -17.09 9.58
CA GLY A 341 3.79 -16.14 8.48
C GLY A 341 3.63 -14.68 8.95
N VAL A 342 2.68 -14.41 9.83
CA VAL A 342 2.47 -13.09 10.43
C VAL A 342 3.70 -12.64 11.23
N LEU A 343 4.26 -13.50 12.07
CA LEU A 343 5.46 -13.20 12.86
C LEU A 343 6.69 -13.02 11.96
N ALA A 344 6.88 -13.90 10.98
CA ALA A 344 7.94 -13.78 10.00
C ALA A 344 7.85 -12.45 9.22
N PHE A 345 6.64 -12.04 8.84
CA PHE A 345 6.38 -10.74 8.23
C PHE A 345 6.77 -9.59 9.17
N LEU A 346 6.28 -9.58 10.42
CA LEU A 346 6.54 -8.49 11.37
C LEU A 346 8.03 -8.36 11.72
N LEU A 347 8.72 -9.48 11.90
CA LEU A 347 10.16 -9.51 12.18
C LEU A 347 10.97 -9.08 10.96
N SER A 348 10.63 -9.58 9.77
CA SER A 348 11.30 -9.19 8.52
C SER A 348 11.09 -7.71 8.21
N TYR A 349 9.86 -7.22 8.38
CA TYR A 349 9.53 -5.81 8.22
C TYR A 349 10.31 -4.95 9.20
N SER A 350 10.40 -5.34 10.47
CA SER A 350 11.05 -4.53 11.50
C SER A 350 12.59 -4.54 11.37
N PHE A 351 13.18 -5.72 11.18
CA PHE A 351 14.64 -5.92 11.30
C PHE A 351 15.37 -6.08 9.96
N LEU A 352 14.72 -6.59 8.90
CA LEU A 352 15.37 -6.82 7.60
C LEU A 352 15.13 -5.67 6.62
N LEU A 353 13.92 -5.10 6.60
CA LEU A 353 13.58 -3.94 5.75
C LEU A 353 13.99 -2.62 6.43
N LEU A 354 15.30 -2.37 6.56
CA LEU A 354 15.81 -1.14 7.16
C LEU A 354 15.90 -0.01 6.12
N MET A 355 15.20 1.08 6.40
CA MET A 355 15.19 2.29 5.58
C MET A 355 16.41 3.16 5.91
N PRO A 356 17.19 3.61 4.90
CA PRO A 356 18.37 4.43 5.12
C PRO A 356 18.08 5.88 5.56
N SER A 357 16.96 6.45 5.13
CA SER A 357 16.59 7.85 5.38
C SER A 357 15.56 8.01 6.50
N LYS A 358 15.49 9.22 7.09
CA LYS A 358 14.49 9.54 8.12
C LYS A 358 13.07 9.58 7.55
N GLU A 359 12.94 10.01 6.30
CA GLU A 359 11.72 10.00 5.52
C GLU A 359 11.27 8.55 5.26
N GLY A 360 12.20 7.67 4.93
CA GLY A 360 11.98 6.23 4.81
C GLY A 360 11.50 5.60 6.13
N GLN A 361 12.18 5.93 7.24
CA GLN A 361 11.78 5.50 8.58
C GLN A 361 10.37 5.96 8.95
N LEU A 362 10.05 7.23 8.71
CA LEU A 362 8.70 7.77 8.96
C LEU A 362 7.66 7.06 8.09
N PHE A 363 7.91 6.90 6.78
CA PHE A 363 6.99 6.19 5.88
C PHE A 363 6.74 4.77 6.34
N LYS A 364 7.80 4.03 6.70
CA LYS A 364 7.72 2.66 7.21
C LYS A 364 6.88 2.58 8.49
N ASN A 365 7.05 3.53 9.41
CA ASN A 365 6.27 3.57 10.66
C ASN A 365 4.80 3.96 10.42
N LEU A 366 4.54 4.89 9.50
CA LEU A 366 3.18 5.23 9.07
C LEU A 366 2.49 4.07 8.35
N ALA A 367 3.23 3.34 7.52
CA ALA A 367 2.71 2.19 6.78
C ALA A 367 2.29 1.05 7.70
N ILE A 368 3.11 0.69 8.70
CA ILE A 368 2.72 -0.37 9.65
C ILE A 368 1.56 0.05 10.55
N PHE A 369 1.51 1.33 10.93
CA PHE A 369 0.39 1.89 11.68
C PHE A 369 -0.92 1.82 10.89
N ALA A 370 -0.92 2.32 9.64
CA ALA A 370 -2.08 2.29 8.76
C ALA A 370 -2.50 0.86 8.41
N PHE A 371 -1.54 -0.04 8.19
CA PHE A 371 -1.78 -1.46 7.98
C PHE A 371 -2.47 -2.08 9.19
N ALA A 372 -1.92 -1.93 10.39
CA ALA A 372 -2.49 -2.50 11.61
C ALA A 372 -3.91 -1.99 11.88
N LEU A 373 -4.15 -0.68 11.70
CA LEU A 373 -5.46 -0.08 11.90
C LEU A 373 -6.48 -0.56 10.87
N SER A 374 -6.06 -0.74 9.60
CA SER A 374 -6.92 -1.32 8.58
C SER A 374 -7.28 -2.78 8.89
N LEU A 375 -6.35 -3.56 9.43
CA LEU A 375 -6.61 -4.97 9.76
C LEU A 375 -7.69 -5.14 10.84
N LEU A 376 -8.02 -4.09 11.60
CA LEU A 376 -9.14 -4.12 12.54
C LEU A 376 -10.52 -4.07 11.88
N VAL A 377 -10.59 -3.78 10.58
CA VAL A 377 -11.86 -3.46 9.89
C VAL A 377 -11.97 -4.15 8.52
N SER A 378 -10.86 -4.46 7.86
CA SER A 378 -10.84 -5.05 6.51
C SER A 378 -9.48 -5.63 6.14
N ASN A 379 -9.47 -6.57 5.19
CA ASN A 379 -8.26 -7.10 4.56
C ASN A 379 -7.83 -6.34 3.28
N GLY A 380 -8.38 -5.15 3.01
CA GLY A 380 -8.13 -4.39 1.76
C GLY A 380 -6.66 -4.04 1.48
N TYR A 381 -5.77 -4.14 2.47
CA TYR A 381 -4.32 -3.96 2.30
C TYR A 381 -3.60 -5.18 1.71
N PHE A 382 -4.26 -6.32 1.56
CA PHE A 382 -3.71 -7.47 0.82
C PHE A 382 -4.02 -7.40 -0.68
N SER A 383 -5.02 -6.62 -1.07
CA SER A 383 -5.33 -6.36 -2.48
C SER A 383 -4.21 -5.57 -3.14
N ILE A 384 -3.86 -5.98 -4.37
CA ILE A 384 -2.93 -5.26 -5.24
C ILE A 384 -3.28 -3.77 -5.38
N LYS A 385 -4.57 -3.38 -5.37
CA LYS A 385 -5.01 -1.98 -5.49
C LYS A 385 -4.39 -1.07 -4.42
N THR A 386 -4.24 -1.58 -3.21
CA THR A 386 -3.72 -0.84 -2.05
C THR A 386 -2.26 -1.21 -1.79
N SER A 387 -1.98 -2.50 -1.72
CA SER A 387 -0.70 -3.07 -1.34
C SER A 387 0.42 -2.64 -2.29
N ALA A 388 0.14 -2.60 -3.60
CA ALA A 388 1.10 -2.16 -4.61
C ALA A 388 1.70 -0.78 -4.29
N LEU A 389 0.86 0.17 -3.87
CA LEU A 389 1.26 1.55 -3.62
C LEU A 389 2.23 1.65 -2.43
N TRP A 390 1.88 1.02 -1.31
CA TRP A 390 2.70 1.01 -0.10
C TRP A 390 4.04 0.34 -0.33
N TRP A 391 4.03 -0.86 -0.90
CA TRP A 391 5.25 -1.65 -1.13
C TRP A 391 6.15 -1.06 -2.21
N PHE A 392 5.57 -0.43 -3.23
CA PHE A 392 6.33 0.34 -4.21
C PHE A 392 7.12 1.46 -3.54
N VAL A 393 6.49 2.25 -2.68
CA VAL A 393 7.17 3.35 -2.00
C VAL A 393 8.20 2.85 -0.97
N CYS A 394 7.91 1.75 -0.27
CA CYS A 394 8.91 1.05 0.53
C CYS A 394 10.13 0.65 -0.32
N GLY A 395 9.92 0.11 -1.52
CA GLY A 395 11.00 -0.21 -2.47
C GLY A 395 11.82 1.01 -2.88
N CYS A 396 11.16 2.11 -3.25
CA CYS A 396 11.80 3.38 -3.60
C CYS A 396 12.67 3.89 -2.45
N LEU A 397 12.10 3.96 -1.24
CA LEU A 397 12.77 4.48 -0.04
C LEU A 397 13.87 3.55 0.48
N TRP A 398 13.75 2.25 0.23
CA TRP A 398 14.79 1.26 0.56
C TRP A 398 16.02 1.39 -0.34
N HIS A 399 15.85 1.83 -1.60
CA HIS A 399 16.95 2.10 -2.53
C HIS A 399 17.48 3.55 -2.45
N MET A 400 16.67 4.51 -2.00
CA MET A 400 17.13 5.89 -1.80
C MET A 400 18.29 5.94 -0.81
N ARG A 401 19.49 6.26 -1.34
CA ARG A 401 20.63 6.59 -0.50
C ARG A 401 20.33 7.91 0.23
N PRO A 402 20.74 8.06 1.50
CA PRO A 402 20.59 9.33 2.20
C PRO A 402 21.40 10.40 1.46
N THR A 403 20.73 11.30 0.74
CA THR A 403 21.34 12.50 0.17
C THR A 403 21.52 13.54 1.28
N TRP A 404 22.48 13.31 2.18
CA TRP A 404 23.03 14.34 3.06
C TRP A 404 24.36 13.89 3.70
N SER A 405 25.44 13.90 2.91
CA SER A 405 26.82 14.11 3.39
C SER A 405 27.85 14.38 2.29
N ALA A 406 27.52 14.22 1.00
CA ALA A 406 28.46 14.43 -0.11
C ALA A 406 28.38 15.81 -0.80
N SER A 407 27.93 16.85 -0.08
CA SER A 407 28.16 18.25 -0.49
C SER A 407 29.03 19.01 0.52
N ALA A 408 29.54 18.32 1.55
CA ALA A 408 30.45 18.85 2.55
C ALA A 408 31.83 18.17 2.46
N ALA A 409 32.39 18.12 1.25
CA ALA A 409 33.82 17.86 1.00
C ALA A 409 34.16 18.18 -0.47
N SER A 410 33.65 19.29 -1.02
CA SER A 410 34.41 19.98 -2.06
C SER A 410 35.51 20.73 -1.32
N THR A 411 36.61 20.04 -1.03
CA THR A 411 37.88 20.69 -0.72
C THR A 411 38.10 21.74 -1.80
N PRO A 412 38.26 23.04 -1.48
CA PRO A 412 38.61 24.00 -2.51
C PRO A 412 39.94 23.53 -3.08
N SER A 413 39.93 23.22 -4.38
CA SER A 413 41.15 23.02 -5.16
C SER A 413 42.01 24.25 -4.93
N ILE A 414 43.09 24.09 -4.16
CA ILE A 414 44.21 25.02 -4.15
C ILE A 414 44.62 25.10 -5.62
N LYS A 415 44.35 26.25 -6.25
CA LYS A 415 44.95 26.57 -7.54
C LYS A 415 46.41 26.83 -7.25
N ASP A 416 47.26 25.98 -7.82
CA ASP A 416 48.68 26.24 -7.96
C ASP A 416 48.85 27.62 -8.62
N ASP A 417 49.44 28.53 -7.87
CA ASP A 417 49.90 29.84 -8.33
C ASP A 417 51.36 29.68 -8.77
N PRO A 418 51.69 29.71 -10.08
CA PRO A 418 53.04 29.43 -10.53
C PRO A 418 53.87 30.73 -10.57
N THR A 419 53.95 31.47 -9.46
CA THR A 419 54.92 32.57 -9.31
C THR A 419 55.15 32.91 -7.83
N ALA A 420 56.07 32.22 -7.16
CA ALA A 420 56.78 32.79 -6.01
C ALA A 420 58.05 31.99 -5.72
N ASP A 421 59.18 32.61 -6.06
CA ASP A 421 60.53 32.26 -5.63
C ASP A 421 60.65 32.10 -4.11
N GLY A 422 61.48 31.12 -3.73
CA GLY A 422 62.38 31.17 -2.57
C GLY A 422 61.83 31.62 -1.21
N ALA A 423 61.45 30.67 -0.35
CA ALA A 423 61.63 30.81 1.09
C ALA A 423 61.72 29.45 1.79
N GLN A 424 62.78 29.30 2.57
CA GLN A 424 63.15 28.13 3.38
C GLN A 424 62.07 27.77 4.42
N LEU A 425 61.79 26.47 4.55
CA LEU A 425 61.07 25.90 5.70
C LEU A 425 62.06 25.60 6.84
N PRO A 426 61.86 26.09 8.07
CA PRO A 426 62.67 25.70 9.22
C PRO A 426 62.18 24.36 9.80
N LEU A 427 63.11 23.42 9.99
CA LEU A 427 62.90 22.15 10.70
C LEU A 427 62.69 22.42 12.21
N PRO A 428 61.69 21.80 12.87
CA PRO A 428 61.58 21.84 14.31
C PRO A 428 62.63 20.91 14.95
N ALA A 429 63.51 21.52 15.74
CA ALA A 429 64.48 20.86 16.60
C ALA A 429 63.79 20.18 17.80
N GLY A 430 64.31 19.02 18.22
CA GLY A 430 64.17 18.55 19.59
C GLY A 430 63.70 17.11 19.79
N ALA A 431 64.53 16.13 19.39
CA ALA A 431 64.54 14.81 20.03
C ALA A 431 65.59 14.83 21.15
N GLY A 432 65.15 14.61 22.39
CA GLY A 432 66.02 14.51 23.56
C GLY A 432 65.96 13.10 24.15
N ARG A 433 67.06 12.37 23.91
CA ARG A 433 67.54 11.09 24.49
C ARG A 433 66.77 9.81 24.20
#